data_AF-A0A969F4F2-F1
#
_entry.id   AF-A0A969F4F2-F1
#
_cell.length_a   1.000
_cell.length_b   1.000
_cell.length_c   1.000
_cell.angle_alpha   90.00
_cell.angle_beta   90.00
_cell.angle_gamma   90.00
#
_symmetry.space_group_name_H-M   'P 1'
#
loop_
_entity.id
_entity.type
_entity.pdbx_description
1 polymer ?
#
loop_
_entity_poly.entity_id
_entity_poly.type
_entity_poly.pdbx_seq_one_letter_code
_entity_poly.pdbx_strand_id
1 'polypeptide(L)' 'LPVADGTSNDASANARPNFPIDFKDCVQRFETDLIQESMEAARFNQRKAAELLGVTYHQLRGYLKKYDLLASQDDS' A
#
# COMPACT_ATOMS: atom_id res chain seq x y z
N LEU A 1 10.75 18.89 42.20
CA LEU A 1 9.87 17.70 42.08
C LEU A 1 9.53 17.53 40.61
N PRO A 2 9.90 16.41 39.97
CA PRO A 2 9.63 16.13 38.57
C PRO A 2 8.21 15.55 38.41
N VAL A 3 7.45 16.01 37.40
CA VAL A 3 6.30 15.26 36.90
C VAL A 3 6.61 14.81 35.49
N ALA A 4 6.71 13.50 35.35
CA ALA A 4 6.76 12.79 34.10
C ALA A 4 5.37 12.81 33.46
N ASP A 5 5.28 13.17 32.19
CA ASP A 5 4.18 12.72 31.34
C ASP A 5 4.79 12.13 30.07
N GLY A 6 5.09 10.85 30.18
CA GLY A 6 5.23 9.98 29.03
C GLY A 6 3.84 9.62 28.53
N THR A 7 3.42 10.23 27.43
CA THR A 7 2.41 9.63 26.55
C THR A 7 3.10 9.14 25.29
N SER A 8 3.79 8.02 25.45
CA SER A 8 3.83 7.00 24.41
C SER A 8 2.39 6.57 24.15
N ASN A 9 1.89 6.67 22.91
CA ASN A 9 0.70 5.92 22.55
C ASN A 9 0.93 5.19 21.23
N ASP A 10 1.35 3.95 21.44
CA ASP A 10 1.41 2.81 20.55
C ASP A 10 0.27 2.70 19.51
N ALA A 11 0.66 2.11 18.37
CA ALA A 11 -0.14 1.17 17.60
C ALA A 11 -1.50 1.69 17.07
N SER A 12 -1.44 2.41 15.95
CA SER A 12 -2.54 2.59 15.00
C SER A 12 -2.93 1.27 14.31
N ALA A 13 -3.23 0.22 15.07
CA ALA A 13 -3.77 -1.05 14.57
C ALA A 13 -5.30 -1.05 14.49
N ASN A 14 -5.96 0.03 14.93
CA ASN A 14 -7.43 0.16 14.97
C ASN A 14 -7.92 1.59 14.71
N ALA A 15 -7.22 2.37 13.88
CA ALA A 15 -7.70 3.69 13.46
C ALA A 15 -9.00 3.52 12.65
N ARG A 16 -10.14 3.64 13.34
CA ARG A 16 -11.45 3.64 12.69
C ARG A 16 -11.51 4.86 11.77
N PRO A 17 -11.94 4.71 10.51
CA PRO A 17 -12.05 5.85 9.61
C PRO A 17 -13.01 6.89 10.20
N ASN A 18 -12.59 8.15 10.24
CA ASN A 18 -13.38 9.25 10.77
C ASN A 18 -14.18 9.90 9.62
N PHE A 19 -15.50 9.80 9.67
CA PHE A 19 -16.37 10.30 8.60
C PHE A 19 -16.52 11.83 8.62
N PRO A 20 -16.72 12.47 7.45
CA PRO A 20 -16.78 11.87 6.10
C PRO A 20 -15.38 11.58 5.55
N ILE A 21 -15.20 10.38 4.96
CA ILE A 21 -13.96 10.00 4.26
C ILE A 21 -14.18 9.95 2.76
N ASP A 22 -13.15 10.31 2.00
CA ASP A 22 -13.07 10.04 0.57
C ASP A 22 -12.75 8.55 0.36
N PHE A 23 -13.81 7.73 0.33
CA PHE A 23 -13.72 6.27 0.21
C PHE A 23 -12.82 5.85 -0.95
N LYS A 24 -12.96 6.51 -2.11
CA LYS A 24 -12.18 6.19 -3.31
C LYS A 24 -10.68 6.39 -3.09
N ASP A 25 -10.29 7.49 -2.46
CA ASP A 25 -8.89 7.82 -2.22
C ASP A 25 -8.28 6.92 -1.14
N CYS A 26 -9.02 6.65 -0.07
CA CYS A 26 -8.59 5.72 0.98
C CYS A 26 -8.34 4.31 0.41
N VAL A 27 -9.26 3.80 -0.39
CA VAL A 27 -9.12 2.47 -1.01
C VAL A 27 -7.95 2.47 -2.01
N GLN A 28 -7.83 3.51 -2.84
CA GLN A 28 -6.73 3.62 -3.79
C GLN A 28 -5.36 3.62 -3.11
N ARG A 29 -5.20 4.37 -2.01
CA ARG A 29 -3.95 4.38 -1.24
C ARG A 29 -3.65 3.01 -0.66
N PHE A 30 -4.63 2.40 0.01
CA PHE A 30 -4.47 1.06 0.57
C PHE A 30 -4.06 0.02 -0.48
N GLU A 31 -4.72 0.01 -1.64
CA GLU A 31 -4.37 -0.90 -2.74
C GLU A 31 -2.95 -0.62 -3.27
N THR A 32 -2.57 0.65 -3.41
CA THR A 32 -1.24 1.06 -3.90
C THR A 32 -0.14 0.65 -2.92
N ASP A 33 -0.34 0.91 -1.64
CA ASP A 33 0.59 0.54 -0.57
C ASP A 33 0.80 -0.98 -0.53
N LEU A 34 -0.29 -1.76 -0.62
CA LEU A 34 -0.21 -3.22 -0.63
C LEU A 34 0.55 -3.75 -1.86
N ILE A 35 0.32 -3.15 -3.03
CA ILE A 35 1.05 -3.49 -4.26
C ILE A 35 2.54 -3.15 -4.10
N GLN A 36 2.86 -1.97 -3.57
CA GLN A 36 4.22 -1.51 -3.33
C GLN A 36 4.98 -2.45 -2.38
N GLU A 37 4.37 -2.80 -1.24
CA GLU A 37 4.94 -3.75 -0.27
C GLU A 37 5.20 -5.13 -0.91
N SER A 38 4.24 -5.62 -1.70
CA SER A 38 4.41 -6.90 -2.41
C SER A 38 5.52 -6.85 -3.45
N MET A 39 5.68 -5.72 -4.13
CA MET A 39 6.75 -5.48 -5.10
C MET A 39 8.10 -5.46 -4.39
N GLU A 40 8.22 -4.77 -3.26
CA GLU A 40 9.44 -4.73 -2.45
C GLU A 40 9.81 -6.12 -1.92
N ALA A 41 8.86 -6.86 -1.35
CA ALA A 41 9.06 -8.24 -0.90
C ALA A 41 9.45 -9.19 -2.04
N ALA A 42 8.93 -8.95 -3.24
CA ALA A 42 9.28 -9.67 -4.46
C ALA A 42 10.57 -9.17 -5.13
N ARG A 43 11.26 -8.16 -4.60
CA ARG A 43 12.40 -7.47 -5.23
C ARG A 43 12.06 -6.95 -6.63
N PHE A 44 10.94 -6.26 -6.75
CA PHE A 44 10.36 -5.70 -7.97
C PHE A 44 10.06 -6.74 -9.07
N ASN A 45 10.03 -8.02 -8.73
CA ASN A 45 9.61 -9.06 -9.65
C ASN A 45 8.08 -9.16 -9.68
N GLN A 46 7.45 -8.52 -10.67
CA GLN A 46 5.99 -8.46 -10.81
C GLN A 46 5.30 -9.83 -10.76
N ARG A 47 5.91 -10.88 -11.32
CA ARG A 47 5.32 -12.24 -11.25
C ARG A 47 5.25 -12.75 -9.82
N LYS A 48 6.35 -12.58 -9.09
CA LYS A 48 6.44 -12.97 -7.68
C LYS A 48 5.57 -12.09 -6.78
N ALA A 49 5.47 -10.79 -7.07
CA ALA A 49 4.57 -9.88 -6.37
C ALA A 49 3.09 -10.30 -6.54
N ALA A 50 2.70 -10.70 -7.75
CA ALA A 50 1.37 -11.22 -8.04
C ALA A 50 1.09 -12.50 -7.24
N GLU A 51 2.06 -13.42 -7.18
CA GLU A 51 1.97 -14.63 -6.34
C GLU A 51 1.82 -14.29 -4.85
N LEU A 52 2.57 -13.31 -4.34
CA LEU A 52 2.48 -12.86 -2.94
C LEU A 52 1.12 -12.22 -2.61
N LEU A 53 0.54 -11.48 -3.55
CA LEU A 53 -0.79 -10.87 -3.43
C LEU A 53 -1.93 -11.86 -3.69
N GLY A 54 -1.65 -13.07 -4.19
CA GLY A 54 -2.67 -14.04 -4.59
C GLY A 54 -3.49 -13.59 -5.81
N VAL A 55 -2.96 -12.70 -6.64
CA VAL A 55 -3.58 -12.23 -7.87
C VAL A 55 -2.85 -12.79 -9.09
N THR A 56 -3.51 -12.80 -10.23
CA THR A 56 -2.83 -13.14 -11.49
C THR A 56 -1.91 -11.99 -11.92
N TYR A 57 -0.84 -12.31 -12.65
CA TYR A 57 0.04 -11.31 -13.26
C TYR A 57 -0.74 -10.26 -14.08
N HIS A 58 -1.78 -10.69 -14.80
CA HIS A 58 -2.64 -9.78 -15.57
C HIS A 58 -3.42 -8.79 -14.69
N GLN A 59 -3.92 -9.23 -13.53
CA GLN A 59 -4.57 -8.35 -12.56
C GLN A 59 -3.57 -7.38 -11.96
N LEU A 60 -2.40 -7.85 -11.53
CA LEU A 60 -1.34 -6.99 -11.02
C LEU A 60 -0.98 -5.90 -12.02
N ARG A 61 -0.76 -6.27 -13.28
CA ARG A 61 -0.46 -5.31 -14.34
C ARG A 61 -1.62 -4.33 -14.58
N GLY A 62 -2.87 -4.79 -14.44
CA GLY A 62 -4.05 -3.94 -14.47
C GLY A 62 -4.05 -2.90 -13.34
N TYR A 63 -3.72 -3.29 -12.12
CA TYR A 63 -3.59 -2.37 -10.98
C TYR A 63 -2.44 -1.39 -11.16
N LEU A 64 -1.26 -1.87 -11.57
CA LEU A 64 -0.10 -1.01 -11.84
C LEU A 64 -0.42 0.05 -12.89
N LYS A 65 -1.17 -0.30 -13.94
CA LYS A 65 -1.60 0.66 -14.97
C LYS A 65 -2.70 1.61 -14.46
N LYS A 66 -3.63 1.10 -13.66
CA LYS A 66 -4.73 1.88 -13.06
C LYS A 66 -4.20 2.97 -12.12
N TYR A 67 -3.12 2.68 -11.39
CA TYR A 67 -2.49 3.60 -10.44
C TYR A 67 -1.27 4.33 -11.02
N ASP A 68 -0.98 4.18 -12.31
CA ASP A 68 0.18 4.77 -12.99
C ASP A 68 1.55 4.41 -12.37
N LEU A 69 1.62 3.29 -11.65
CA LEU A 69 2.84 2.77 -11.00
C LEU A 69 3.87 2.23 -12.01
N LEU A 70 3.55 2.22 -13.31
CA LEU A 70 4.41 1.77 -14.41
C LEU A 70 5.18 2.90 -15.10
N ALA A 71 4.83 4.18 -14.86
CA ALA A 71 5.39 5.34 -15.57
C ALA A 71 6.89 5.61 -15.33
N SER A 72 7.63 4.69 -14.69
CA SER A 72 9.07 4.85 -14.41
C SER A 72 9.91 3.64 -14.81
N GLN A 73 9.34 2.64 -15.49
CA GLN A 73 10.09 1.42 -15.89
C GLN A 73 9.94 1.03 -17.37
N ASP A 74 9.15 1.77 -18.16
CA ASP A 74 8.97 1.58 -19.61
C ASP A 74 9.69 2.67 -20.45
N ASP A 75 10.70 3.36 -19.90
CA ASP A 75 11.65 4.16 -20.69
C ASP A 75 12.94 3.36 -20.88
N SER A 76 13.20 3.03 -22.14
CA SER A 76 14.35 2.29 -22.68
C SER A 76 15.71 2.94 -22.45
#